data_AF-A0A353A143-F1
#
_entry.id   AF-A0A353A143-F1
#
_cell.length_a   1.000
_cell.length_b   1.000
_cell.length_c   1.000
_cell.angle_alpha   90.00
_cell.angle_beta   90.00
_cell.angle_gamma   90.00
#
_symmetry.space_group_name_H-M   'P 1'
#
loop_
_entity.id
_entity.type
_entity.pdbx_description
1 polymer ?
#
loop_
_entity_poly.entity_id
_entity_poly.type
_entity_poly.pdbx_seq_one_letter_code
_entity_poly.pdbx_strand_id
1 'polypeptide(L)' 'GDNFNAGLACSLIWRGITRDRLPLLGREEWQHMLATACAFSGDACRRLDNYISPGFGLRASSLPV' A
#
# COMPACT_ATOMS: atom_id res chain seq x y z
N GLY A 1 6.72 -2.59 -10.45
CA GLY A 1 5.51 -1.90 -10.96
C GLY A 1 4.29 -2.42 -10.24
N ASP A 2 3.90 -3.67 -10.50
CA ASP A 2 2.64 -4.23 -10.00
C ASP A 2 2.51 -4.22 -8.47
N ASN A 3 3.58 -4.53 -7.74
CA ASN A 3 3.58 -4.49 -6.27
C ASN A 3 3.37 -3.07 -5.73
N PHE A 4 3.79 -2.03 -6.44
CA PHE A 4 3.48 -0.64 -6.09
C PHE A 4 1.97 -0.39 -6.21
N ASN A 5 1.38 -0.80 -7.33
CA ASN A 5 -0.05 -0.66 -7.58
C ASN A 5 -0.88 -1.46 -6.56
N ALA A 6 -0.42 -2.66 -6.19
CA ALA A 6 -1.04 -3.47 -5.16
C ALA A 6 -1.00 -2.78 -3.79
N GLY A 7 0.15 -2.22 -3.39
CA GLY A 7 0.27 -1.47 -2.15
C GLY A 7 -0.61 -0.21 -2.12
N LEU A 8 -0.75 0.49 -3.25
CA LEU A 8 -1.66 1.63 -3.38
C LEU A 8 -3.12 1.20 -3.21
N ALA A 9 -3.53 0.13 -3.91
CA ALA A 9 -4.89 -0.42 -3.81
C ALA A 9 -5.21 -0.93 -2.40
N CYS A 10 -4.29 -1.64 -1.75
CA CYS A 10 -4.42 -2.06 -0.36
C CYS A 10 -4.60 -0.86 0.58
N SER A 11 -3.82 0.22 0.39
CA SER A 11 -3.93 1.42 1.22
C SER A 11 -5.30 2.08 1.06
N LEU A 12 -5.85 2.15 -0.15
CA LEU A 12 -7.22 2.64 -0.37
C LEU A 12 -8.27 1.78 0.36
N ILE A 13 -8.16 0.46 0.25
CA ILE A 13 -9.12 -0.48 0.85
C ILE A 13 -9.06 -0.44 2.37
N TRP A 14 -7.87 -0.54 2.97
CA TRP A 14 -7.70 -0.59 4.42
C TRP A 14 -8.07 0.72 5.11
N ARG A 15 -7.89 1.86 4.42
CA ARG A 15 -8.24 3.19 4.93
C ARG A 15 -9.69 3.59 4.64
N GLY A 16 -10.45 2.73 3.94
CA GLY A 16 -11.82 3.03 3.53
C GLY A 16 -11.91 4.27 2.63
N ILE A 17 -10.90 4.54 1.80
CA ILE A 17 -10.90 5.68 0.89
C ILE A 17 -11.73 5.32 -0.33
N THR A 18 -12.88 5.97 -0.44
CA THR A 18 -13.79 5.84 -1.57
C THR A 18 -13.44 6.82 -2.68
N ARG A 19 -14.03 6.61 -3.86
CA ARG A 19 -13.79 7.44 -5.06
C ARG A 19 -14.11 8.92 -4.82
N ASP A 20 -15.19 9.20 -4.10
CA ASP A 20 -15.63 10.54 -3.72
C ASP A 20 -14.70 11.22 -2.70
N ARG A 21 -13.96 10.44 -1.90
CA ARG A 21 -12.96 10.95 -0.97
C ARG A 21 -11.61 11.25 -1.62
N LEU A 22 -11.27 10.60 -2.74
CA LEU A 22 -9.98 10.80 -3.44
C LEU A 22 -9.61 12.27 -3.69
N PRO A 23 -10.52 13.15 -4.16
CA PRO A 23 -10.19 14.57 -4.39
C PRO A 23 -9.93 15.37 -3.11
N LEU A 24 -10.38 14.85 -1.95
CA LEU A 24 -10.25 15.50 -0.65
C LEU A 24 -8.97 15.10 0.09
N LEU A 25 -8.19 14.15 -0.45
CA LEU A 25 -7.01 13.63 0.20
C LEU A 25 -5.93 14.70 0.35
N GLY A 26 -5.50 14.91 1.59
CA GLY A 26 -4.40 15.80 1.93
C GLY A 26 -3.03 15.19 1.64
N ARG A 27 -1.99 16.02 1.76
CA ARG A 27 -0.59 15.60 1.60
C ARG A 27 -0.23 14.40 2.47
N GLU A 28 -0.65 14.40 3.74
CA GLU A 28 -0.31 13.35 4.70
C GLU A 28 -0.96 12.00 4.34
N GLU A 29 -2.22 12.01 3.89
CA GLU A 29 -2.91 10.81 3.42
C GLU A 29 -2.20 10.23 2.18
N TRP A 30 -1.83 11.09 1.23
CA TRP A 30 -1.04 10.68 0.07
C TRP A 30 0.33 10.13 0.46
N GLN A 31 1.04 10.77 1.40
CA GLN A 31 2.34 10.30 1.88
C GLN A 31 2.25 8.91 2.50
N HIS A 32 1.22 8.66 3.32
CA HIS A 32 0.99 7.33 3.88
C HIS A 32 0.70 6.29 2.80
N MET A 33 -0.16 6.60 1.83
CA MET A 33 -0.48 5.69 0.73
C MET A 33 0.75 5.34 -0.11
N LEU A 34 1.58 6.34 -0.43
CA LEU A 34 2.82 6.15 -1.18
C LEU A 34 3.85 5.37 -0.36
N ALA A 35 3.93 5.59 0.96
CA ALA A 35 4.80 4.81 1.83
C ALA A 35 4.42 3.32 1.82
N THR A 36 3.12 3.00 1.89
CA THR A 36 2.63 1.61 1.74
C THR A 36 3.01 1.03 0.37
N ALA A 37 2.76 1.76 -0.72
CA ALA A 37 3.09 1.31 -2.08
C ALA A 37 4.60 1.05 -2.28
N CYS A 38 5.44 1.92 -1.72
CA CYS A 38 6.90 1.74 -1.71
C CYS A 38 7.31 0.53 -0.86
N ALA A 39 6.69 0.30 0.29
CA ALA A 39 6.99 -0.85 1.14
C ALA A 39 6.69 -2.18 0.44
N PHE A 40 5.55 -2.28 -0.26
CA PHE A 40 5.19 -3.45 -1.08
C PHE A 40 6.21 -3.71 -2.18
N SER A 41 6.58 -2.65 -2.93
CA SER A 41 7.59 -2.75 -3.97
C SER A 41 8.94 -3.17 -3.42
N GLY A 42 9.35 -2.59 -2.29
CA GLY A 42 10.62 -2.91 -1.65
C GLY A 42 10.68 -4.33 -1.08
N ASP A 43 9.56 -4.89 -0.61
CA ASP A 43 9.48 -6.30 -0.18
C ASP A 43 9.66 -7.25 -1.37
N ALA A 44 9.00 -6.97 -2.50
CA ALA A 44 9.13 -7.78 -3.72
C ALA A 44 10.53 -7.67 -4.36
N CYS A 45 11.14 -6.49 -4.42
CA CYS A 45 12.50 -6.32 -4.96
C CYS A 45 13.59 -7.06 -4.17
N ARG A 46 13.31 -7.45 -2.92
CA ARG A 46 14.24 -8.20 -2.07
C ARG A 46 14.16 -9.71 -2.30
N ARG A 47 13.29 -10.18 -3.19
CA ARG A 47 13.11 -11.59 -3.51
C ARG A 47 13.13 -11.83 -5.01
N LEU A 48 13.39 -13.07 -5.41
CA LEU A 48 13.37 -13.49 -6.80
C LEU A 48 11.94 -13.78 -7.29
N ASP A 49 11.01 -13.95 -6.36
CA ASP A 49 9.61 -14.21 -6.61
C ASP A 49 8.80 -12.90 -6.63
N ASN A 50 8.16 -12.59 -7.77
CA ASN A 50 7.44 -11.33 -7.96
C ASN A 50 6.01 -11.39 -7.34
N TYR A 51 5.93 -11.60 -6.03
CA TYR A 51 4.66 -11.54 -5.29
C TYR A 51 4.84 -11.02 -3.86
N ILE A 52 3.72 -10.68 -3.23
CA ILE A 52 3.68 -10.24 -1.84
C ILE A 52 3.56 -11.45 -0.91
N SER A 53 4.56 -11.67 -0.05
CA SER A 53 4.48 -12.78 0.91
C SER A 53 3.30 -12.61 1.87
N PRO A 54 2.61 -13.71 2.26
CA PRO A 54 1.53 -13.65 3.25
C PRO A 54 1.97 -12.98 4.56
N GLY A 55 3.20 -13.27 5.01
CA GLY A 55 3.76 -12.69 6.23
C GLY A 55 3.97 -11.18 6.15
N PHE A 56 4.39 -10.66 5.00
CA PHE A 56 4.44 -9.21 4.78
C PHE A 56 3.03 -8.62 4.72
N GLY A 57 2.11 -9.23 3.98
CA GLY A 57 0.73 -8.74 3.82
C GLY A 57 0.01 -8.56 5.15
N LEU A 58 0.09 -9.56 6.05
CA LEU A 58 -0.52 -9.51 7.39
C LEU A 58 0.05 -8.38 8.27
N ARG A 59 1.37 -8.14 8.20
CA ARG A 59 2.01 -7.03 8.92
C ARG A 59 1.63 -5.68 8.32
N ALA A 60 1.58 -5.59 7.00
CA ALA A 60 1.25 -4.36 6.30
C ALA A 60 -0.21 -3.94 6.59
N SER A 61 -1.14 -4.89 6.69
CA SER A 61 -2.57 -4.61 7.00
C SER A 61 -2.81 -4.14 8.44
N SER A 62 -1.84 -4.34 9.34
CA SER A 62 -1.95 -3.97 10.75
C SER A 62 -1.18 -2.68 11.09
N LEU A 63 -0.61 -2.01 10.08
CA LEU A 63 0.04 -0.71 10.28
C LEU A 63 -1.01 0.35 10.67
N PRO A 64 -0.73 1.20 11.68
CA PRO A 64 -1.66 2.24 12.10
C PRO A 64 -2.00 3.18 10.94
N VAL A 65 -3.28 3.54 10.89
CA VAL A 65 -3.91 4.37 9.84
C VAL A 65 -3.64 5.85 10.09
#